data_AF-A0AAV2RNX8-F1
#
_entry.id   AF-A0AAV2RNX8-F1
#
_cell.length_a   1.000
_cell.length_b   1.000
_cell.length_c   1.000
_cell.angle_alpha   90.00
_cell.angle_beta   90.00
_cell.angle_gamma   90.00
#
_symmetry.space_group_name_H-M   'P 1'
#
loop_
_entity.id
_entity.type
_entity.pdbx_description
1 polymer ?
#
loop_
_entity_poly.entity_id
_entity_poly.type
_entity_poly.pdbx_seq_one_letter_code
_entity_poly.pdbx_strand_id
1 'polypeptide(L)'
;ENMEELPVQTWSIKSPIFEACYRDAVTVTKLPDAEINKQRSKLLVPGSKLPETPNEAKLPLLMMIAPSTGNGATGVQYDVIVPCGWGMSVWMSLVYNCCATGGQEQEFSLHLEANTRLPPNLQPDMDAYQDYAKQQIQEREDEFFRRPPNCRINLIKLGTQFPFWPPWKKLIKAWSPMGVQDYFILRDMKILTSLAQLIGNTCKQNR
;
A
#
# COMPACT_ATOMS: atom_id res chain seq x y z
N GLU A 1 -15.09 -14.22 27.11
CA GLU A 1 -16.28 -13.98 26.27
C GLU A 1 -15.91 -14.30 24.85
N ASN A 2 -16.80 -14.99 24.15
CA ASN A 2 -16.55 -15.75 22.94
C ASN A 2 -15.99 -14.85 21.82
N MET A 3 -14.77 -15.14 21.35
CA MET A 3 -14.33 -14.69 20.04
C MET A 3 -15.27 -15.35 19.02
N GLU A 4 -16.25 -14.60 18.55
CA GLU A 4 -17.00 -14.95 17.34
C GLU A 4 -15.97 -15.21 16.24
N GLU A 5 -15.76 -16.48 15.91
CA GLU A 5 -14.97 -16.89 14.77
C GLU A 5 -15.62 -16.26 13.54
N LEU A 6 -15.01 -15.20 13.03
CA LEU A 6 -15.41 -14.58 11.78
C LEU A 6 -15.49 -15.71 10.73
N PRO A 7 -16.58 -15.79 9.94
CA PRO A 7 -16.77 -16.88 9.00
C PRO A 7 -15.54 -16.95 8.09
N VAL A 8 -14.92 -18.13 8.03
CA VAL A 8 -13.79 -18.41 7.15
C VAL A 8 -14.22 -17.98 5.75
N GLN A 9 -13.65 -16.88 5.26
CA GLN A 9 -13.93 -16.38 3.93
C GLN A 9 -13.40 -17.41 2.93
N THR A 10 -14.27 -18.30 2.45
CA THR A 10 -13.96 -19.22 1.36
C THR A 10 -13.88 -18.38 0.09
N TRP A 11 -12.66 -18.01 -0.29
CA TRP A 11 -12.38 -17.36 -1.56
C TRP A 11 -12.86 -18.28 -2.69
N SER A 12 -13.72 -17.76 -3.57
CA SER A 12 -14.31 -18.54 -4.68
C SER A 12 -13.31 -18.90 -5.80
N ILE A 13 -12.03 -18.56 -5.64
CA ILE A 13 -11.01 -18.60 -6.69
C ILE A 13 -10.13 -19.83 -6.51
N LYS A 14 -10.26 -20.84 -7.38
CA LYS A 14 -9.34 -21.98 -7.40
C LYS A 14 -8.04 -21.58 -8.11
N SER A 15 -6.93 -21.50 -7.38
CA SER A 15 -5.60 -21.21 -7.94
C SER A 15 -4.53 -22.12 -7.33
N PRO A 16 -3.60 -22.68 -8.15
CA PRO A 16 -2.50 -23.51 -7.65
C PRO A 16 -1.57 -22.79 -6.67
N ILE A 17 -1.58 -21.45 -6.64
CA ILE A 17 -0.76 -20.66 -5.73
C ILE A 17 -1.12 -20.88 -4.26
N PHE A 18 -2.35 -21.31 -3.98
CA PHE A 18 -2.80 -21.59 -2.61
C PHE A 18 -2.36 -22.96 -2.12
N GLU A 19 -1.92 -23.85 -3.02
CA GLU A 19 -1.44 -25.18 -2.66
C GLU A 19 0.06 -25.14 -2.34
N ALA A 20 0.41 -25.48 -1.09
CA ALA A 20 1.80 -25.44 -0.61
C ALA A 20 2.72 -26.37 -1.41
N CYS A 21 2.28 -27.59 -1.69
CA CYS A 21 3.05 -28.58 -2.45
C CYS A 21 3.46 -28.08 -3.84
N TYR A 22 2.59 -27.36 -4.54
CA TYR A 22 2.91 -26.77 -5.83
C TYR A 22 3.91 -25.62 -5.71
N ARG A 23 3.76 -24.74 -4.71
CA ARG A 23 4.73 -23.67 -4.48
C ARG A 23 6.12 -24.22 -4.17
N ASP A 24 6.19 -25.23 -3.31
CA ASP A 24 7.46 -25.85 -2.92
C ASP A 24 8.11 -26.58 -4.11
N ALA A 25 7.33 -27.33 -4.88
CA ALA A 25 7.80 -28.03 -6.07
C ALA A 25 8.38 -27.06 -7.11
N VAL A 26 7.73 -25.93 -7.35
CA VAL A 26 8.19 -24.90 -8.29
C VAL A 26 9.47 -24.21 -7.80
N THR A 27 9.61 -24.00 -6.50
CA THR A 27 10.83 -23.43 -5.91
C THR A 27 12.00 -24.42 -5.97
N VAL A 28 11.77 -25.71 -5.74
CA VAL A 28 12.82 -26.75 -5.81
C VAL A 28 13.29 -26.98 -7.26
N THR A 29 12.37 -26.92 -8.23
CA THR A 29 12.69 -27.09 -9.66
C THR A 29 13.31 -25.84 -10.29
N LYS A 30 13.46 -24.73 -9.54
CA LYS A 30 14.04 -23.49 -10.03
C LYS A 30 15.52 -23.69 -10.41
N LEU A 31 15.82 -23.48 -11.69
CA LEU A 31 17.21 -23.43 -12.17
C LEU A 31 17.88 -22.11 -11.73
N PRO A 32 19.17 -22.14 -11.35
CA PRO A 32 19.91 -20.93 -11.03
C PRO A 32 20.12 -20.07 -12.29
N ASP A 33 19.99 -18.74 -12.14
CA ASP A 33 20.10 -17.79 -13.25
C ASP A 33 21.44 -17.91 -14.01
N ALA A 34 22.51 -18.28 -13.31
CA ALA A 34 23.83 -18.51 -13.91
C ALA A 34 23.83 -19.66 -14.92
N GLU A 35 23.13 -20.77 -14.63
CA GLU A 35 23.05 -21.91 -15.55
C GLU A 35 22.17 -21.56 -16.76
N ILE A 36 21.08 -20.81 -16.55
CA ILE A 36 20.25 -20.28 -17.63
C ILE A 36 21.08 -19.38 -18.56
N ASN A 37 21.88 -18.49 -18.01
CA ASN A 37 22.76 -17.61 -18.80
C ASN A 37 23.86 -18.39 -19.53
N LYS A 38 24.40 -19.44 -18.93
CA LYS A 38 25.35 -20.36 -19.58
C LYS A 38 24.71 -21.16 -20.71
N GLN A 39 23.44 -21.53 -20.59
CA GLN A 39 22.70 -22.14 -21.69
C GLN A 39 22.46 -21.14 -22.83
N ARG A 40 22.08 -19.90 -22.50
CA ARG A 40 21.93 -18.81 -23.50
C ARG A 40 23.22 -18.52 -24.25
N SER A 41 24.37 -18.54 -23.57
CA SER A 41 25.67 -18.28 -24.20
C SER A 41 26.11 -19.37 -25.19
N LYS A 42 25.51 -20.57 -25.12
CA LYS A 42 25.76 -21.67 -26.07
C LYS A 42 24.93 -21.55 -27.35
N LEU A 43 23.91 -20.69 -27.38
CA LEU A 43 23.09 -20.49 -28.58
C LEU A 43 23.92 -19.78 -29.65
N LEU A 44 23.88 -20.30 -30.87
CA LEU A 44 24.63 -19.75 -32.01
C LEU A 44 24.19 -18.32 -32.36
N VAL A 45 22.90 -18.03 -32.18
CA VAL A 45 22.29 -16.74 -32.54
C VAL A 45 22.05 -15.92 -31.26
N PRO A 46 22.74 -14.78 -31.09
CA PRO A 46 22.47 -13.86 -29.99
C PRO A 46 20.99 -13.41 -29.99
N GLY A 47 20.37 -13.39 -28.82
CA GLY A 47 18.98 -12.96 -28.64
C GLY A 47 17.92 -14.03 -28.98
N SER A 48 18.32 -15.23 -29.42
CA SER A 48 17.37 -16.34 -29.57
C SER A 48 16.86 -16.83 -28.21
N LYS A 49 15.59 -17.30 -28.19
CA LYS A 49 14.96 -17.85 -26.99
C LYS A 49 15.46 -19.28 -26.74
N LEU A 50 15.63 -19.65 -25.47
CA LEU A 50 15.89 -21.04 -25.09
C LEU A 50 14.66 -21.91 -25.44
N PRO A 51 14.86 -23.13 -25.95
CA PRO A 51 13.76 -24.06 -26.17
C PRO A 51 13.19 -24.51 -24.82
N GLU A 52 11.86 -24.62 -24.73
CA GLU A 52 11.18 -25.10 -23.53
C GLU A 52 11.55 -26.57 -23.27
N THR A 53 12.02 -26.84 -22.06
CA THR A 53 12.32 -28.19 -21.60
C THR A 53 11.22 -28.69 -20.65
N PRO A 54 10.87 -29.99 -20.67
CA PRO A 54 9.81 -30.53 -19.81
C PRO A 54 10.12 -30.47 -18.31
N ASN A 55 11.38 -30.22 -17.94
CA ASN A 55 11.84 -30.09 -16.56
C ASN A 55 11.84 -28.63 -16.05
N GLU A 56 11.36 -27.67 -16.85
CA GLU A 56 11.23 -26.29 -16.42
C GLU A 56 10.12 -26.10 -15.38
N ALA A 57 10.40 -25.24 -14.41
CA ALA A 57 9.46 -24.90 -13.36
C ALA A 57 8.28 -24.09 -13.93
N LYS A 58 7.06 -24.62 -13.77
CA LYS A 58 5.82 -23.94 -14.18
C LYS A 58 5.36 -23.01 -13.06
N LEU A 59 5.66 -21.73 -13.18
CA LEU A 59 5.38 -20.74 -12.15
C LEU A 59 3.88 -20.39 -12.06
N PRO A 60 3.18 -20.69 -10.95
CA PRO A 60 1.85 -20.12 -10.71
C PRO A 60 1.97 -18.65 -10.33
N LEU A 61 1.14 -17.80 -10.92
CA LEU A 61 1.11 -16.36 -10.67
C LEU A 61 -0.35 -15.92 -10.49
N LEU A 62 -0.61 -15.11 -9.47
CA LEU A 62 -1.93 -14.53 -9.21
C LEU A 62 -1.82 -13.03 -9.38
N MET A 63 -2.67 -12.46 -10.23
CA MET A 63 -2.77 -11.03 -10.43
C MET A 63 -4.08 -10.54 -9.81
N MET A 64 -4.00 -9.52 -8.96
CA MET A 64 -5.16 -8.79 -8.43
C MET A 64 -5.16 -7.39 -9.01
N ILE A 65 -6.35 -6.84 -9.24
CA ILE A 65 -6.51 -5.50 -9.77
C ILE A 65 -7.26 -4.68 -8.72
N ALA A 66 -6.62 -3.63 -8.21
CA ALA A 66 -7.28 -2.63 -7.41
C ALA A 66 -7.86 -1.56 -8.35
N PRO A 67 -9.19 -1.41 -8.42
CA PRO A 67 -9.81 -0.44 -9.32
C PRO A 67 -9.57 0.99 -8.82
N SER A 68 -9.52 1.94 -9.76
CA SER A 68 -9.46 3.37 -9.45
C SER A 68 -10.68 3.81 -8.63
N THR A 69 -10.44 4.66 -7.63
CA THR A 69 -11.47 5.25 -6.75
C THR A 69 -12.08 6.54 -7.29
N GLY A 70 -11.57 7.09 -8.40
CA GLY A 70 -11.98 8.39 -8.94
C GLY A 70 -12.62 8.34 -10.33
N ASN A 71 -13.14 9.49 -10.78
CA ASN A 71 -13.59 9.71 -12.17
C ASN A 71 -12.37 9.84 -13.10
N GLY A 72 -11.66 8.73 -13.34
CA GLY A 72 -10.48 8.66 -14.21
C GLY A 72 -9.69 7.36 -14.04
N ALA A 73 -8.73 7.11 -14.93
CA ALA A 73 -7.86 5.92 -14.90
C ALA A 73 -6.69 6.04 -13.91
N THR A 74 -6.56 7.16 -13.20
CA THR A 74 -5.49 7.40 -12.22
C THR A 74 -5.64 6.47 -11.03
N GLY A 75 -4.59 5.71 -10.69
CA GLY A 75 -4.58 4.86 -9.50
C GLY A 75 -5.09 3.43 -9.70
N VAL A 76 -5.22 2.93 -10.93
CA VAL A 76 -5.37 1.47 -11.14
C VAL A 76 -4.05 0.79 -10.76
N GLN A 77 -4.12 -0.16 -9.83
CA GLN A 77 -2.96 -0.90 -9.36
C GLN A 77 -3.11 -2.38 -9.68
N TYR A 78 -1.99 -3.01 -10.03
CA TYR A 78 -1.89 -4.44 -10.30
C TYR A 78 -0.98 -5.08 -9.25
N ASP A 79 -1.53 -5.94 -8.42
CA ASP A 79 -0.75 -6.71 -7.45
C ASP A 79 -0.40 -8.06 -8.07
N VAL A 80 0.90 -8.31 -8.23
CA VAL A 80 1.42 -9.56 -8.78
C VAL A 80 1.96 -10.41 -7.62
N ILE A 81 1.24 -11.48 -7.31
CA ILE A 81 1.60 -12.44 -6.25
C ILE A 81 2.33 -13.63 -6.88
N VAL A 82 3.52 -13.91 -6.34
CA VAL A 82 4.39 -15.00 -6.77
C VAL A 82 4.87 -15.84 -5.58
N PRO A 83 5.19 -17.13 -5.78
CA PRO A 83 5.83 -17.95 -4.75
C PRO A 83 7.15 -17.37 -4.24
N CYS A 84 7.50 -17.70 -2.99
CA CYS A 84 8.78 -17.32 -2.42
C CYS A 84 9.95 -17.91 -3.25
N GLY A 85 11.05 -17.16 -3.34
CA GLY A 85 12.21 -17.55 -4.17
C GLY A 85 12.12 -17.11 -5.64
N TRP A 86 10.94 -16.73 -6.15
CA TRP A 86 10.76 -16.27 -7.54
C TRP A 86 10.69 -14.75 -7.70
N GLY A 87 10.60 -14.00 -6.61
CA GLY A 87 10.45 -12.54 -6.61
C GLY A 87 11.47 -11.82 -7.49
N MET A 88 12.77 -12.11 -7.33
CA MET A 88 13.81 -11.44 -8.11
C MET A 88 13.75 -11.78 -9.61
N SER A 89 13.46 -13.03 -9.97
CA SER A 89 13.37 -13.44 -11.38
C SER A 89 12.21 -12.75 -12.10
N VAL A 90 11.07 -12.60 -11.41
CA VAL A 90 9.89 -11.87 -11.95
C VAL A 90 10.15 -10.37 -11.96
N TRP A 91 10.73 -9.81 -10.89
CA TRP A 91 11.09 -8.40 -10.79
C TRP A 91 12.03 -7.95 -11.91
N MET A 92 13.12 -8.68 -12.14
CA MET A 92 14.06 -8.37 -13.22
C MET A 92 13.40 -8.47 -14.59
N SER A 93 12.45 -9.39 -14.78
CA SER A 93 11.69 -9.48 -16.03
C SER A 93 10.88 -8.21 -16.29
N LEU A 94 10.30 -7.59 -15.26
CA LEU A 94 9.60 -6.31 -15.38
C LEU A 94 10.56 -5.16 -15.69
N VAL A 95 11.68 -5.08 -14.96
CA VAL A 95 12.70 -4.04 -15.18
C VAL A 95 13.25 -4.08 -16.61
N TYR A 96 13.52 -5.28 -17.16
CA TYR A 96 13.95 -5.43 -18.55
C TYR A 96 12.89 -5.06 -19.58
N ASN A 97 11.61 -5.02 -19.19
CA ASN A 97 10.52 -4.47 -19.99
C ASN A 97 10.27 -2.98 -19.72
N CYS A 98 11.30 -2.27 -19.26
CA CYS A 98 11.28 -0.82 -19.00
C CYS A 98 10.28 -0.37 -17.92
N CYS A 99 9.87 -1.26 -17.01
CA CYS A 99 9.11 -0.83 -15.84
C CYS A 99 9.99 0.03 -14.92
N ALA A 100 9.50 1.22 -14.57
CA ALA A 100 10.13 2.06 -13.56
C ALA A 100 9.86 1.52 -12.16
N THR A 101 10.83 1.70 -11.26
CA THR A 101 10.77 1.20 -9.88
C THR A 101 10.56 2.37 -8.92
N GLY A 102 9.63 2.23 -7.98
CA GLY A 102 9.34 3.22 -6.95
C GLY A 102 9.51 2.62 -5.55
N GLY A 103 9.82 3.48 -4.58
CA GLY A 103 9.87 3.11 -3.17
C GLY A 103 8.60 3.51 -2.42
N GLN A 104 8.69 3.51 -1.09
CA GLN A 104 7.59 3.87 -0.20
C GLN A 104 7.12 5.33 -0.38
N GLU A 105 8.02 6.25 -0.72
CA GLU A 105 7.65 7.65 -0.97
C GLU A 105 6.76 7.78 -2.20
N GLN A 106 7.12 7.11 -3.31
CA GLN A 106 6.32 7.11 -4.53
C GLN A 106 4.99 6.39 -4.33
N GLU A 107 4.99 5.29 -3.57
CA GLU A 107 3.75 4.62 -3.18
C GLU A 107 2.83 5.56 -2.41
N PHE A 108 3.36 6.31 -1.44
CA PHE A 108 2.59 7.28 -0.67
C PHE A 108 2.03 8.41 -1.56
N SER A 109 2.86 8.99 -2.45
CA SER A 109 2.40 9.98 -3.42
C SER A 109 1.29 9.44 -4.32
N LEU A 110 1.41 8.20 -4.79
CA LEU A 110 0.39 7.57 -5.62
C LEU A 110 -0.95 7.42 -4.88
N HIS A 111 -0.92 7.02 -3.61
CA HIS A 111 -2.14 6.92 -2.79
C HIS A 111 -2.83 8.29 -2.63
N LEU A 112 -2.05 9.36 -2.44
CA LEU A 112 -2.58 10.72 -2.34
C LEU A 112 -3.18 11.20 -3.67
N GLU A 113 -2.49 10.97 -4.78
CA GLU A 113 -2.94 11.39 -6.12
C GLU A 113 -4.17 10.60 -6.59
N ALA A 114 -4.20 9.30 -6.30
CA ALA A 114 -5.31 8.42 -6.64
C ALA A 114 -6.55 8.65 -5.76
N ASN A 115 -6.42 9.42 -4.67
CA ASN A 115 -7.44 9.55 -3.63
C ASN A 115 -7.96 8.19 -3.15
N THR A 116 -7.07 7.21 -3.07
CA THR A 116 -7.39 5.89 -2.52
C THR A 116 -7.35 5.95 -1.00
N ARG A 117 -7.84 4.90 -0.35
CA ARG A 117 -7.75 4.80 1.11
C ARG A 117 -6.28 4.75 1.51
N LEU A 118 -5.91 5.58 2.49
CA LEU A 118 -4.58 5.56 3.06
C LEU A 118 -4.27 4.19 3.67
N PRO A 119 -3.01 3.72 3.62
CA PRO A 119 -2.56 2.55 4.36
C PRO A 119 -2.92 2.59 5.85
N PRO A 120 -3.14 1.44 6.53
CA PRO A 120 -3.62 1.40 7.92
C PRO A 120 -2.75 2.17 8.92
N ASN A 121 -1.43 2.18 8.72
CA ASN A 121 -0.46 2.92 9.53
C ASN A 121 -0.57 4.45 9.38
N LEU A 122 -1.27 4.95 8.36
CA LEU A 122 -1.50 6.38 8.13
C LEU A 122 -2.91 6.83 8.52
N GLN A 123 -3.77 5.90 8.95
CA GLN A 123 -5.14 6.20 9.34
C GLN A 123 -5.20 6.64 10.81
N PRO A 124 -5.64 7.87 11.12
CA PRO A 124 -5.50 8.46 12.45
C PRO A 124 -6.22 7.72 13.59
N ASP A 125 -7.21 6.89 13.30
CA ASP A 125 -7.98 6.14 14.29
C ASP A 125 -7.38 4.77 14.65
N MET A 126 -6.37 4.30 13.91
CA MET A 126 -5.71 3.02 14.16
C MET A 126 -4.57 3.16 15.18
N ASP A 127 -4.34 2.12 15.98
CA ASP A 127 -3.20 2.10 16.92
C ASP A 127 -1.86 2.13 16.19
N ALA A 128 -1.77 1.48 15.03
CA ALA A 128 -0.59 1.50 14.16
C ALA A 128 -0.18 2.93 13.77
N TYR A 129 -1.15 3.84 13.62
CA TYR A 129 -0.87 5.25 13.35
C TYR A 129 -0.25 5.97 14.55
N GLN A 130 -0.64 5.62 15.78
CA GLN A 130 -0.07 6.28 16.96
C GLN A 130 1.42 6.01 17.06
N ASP A 131 1.86 4.80 16.75
CA ASP A 131 3.28 4.43 16.78
C ASP A 131 4.04 5.06 15.61
N TYR A 132 3.46 5.04 14.40
CA TYR A 132 4.02 5.76 13.26
C TYR A 132 4.16 7.27 13.53
N ALA A 133 3.11 7.89 14.09
CA ALA A 133 3.10 9.31 14.41
C ALA A 133 4.15 9.65 15.46
N LYS A 134 4.32 8.86 16.53
CA LYS A 134 5.38 9.07 17.54
C LYS A 134 6.77 9.07 16.88
N GLN A 135 7.04 8.11 15.99
CA GLN A 135 8.30 8.07 15.26
C GLN A 135 8.50 9.31 14.38
N GLN A 136 7.48 9.69 13.61
CA GLN A 136 7.53 10.87 12.75
C GLN A 136 7.72 12.18 13.53
N ILE A 137 7.14 12.30 14.73
CA ILE A 137 7.33 13.45 15.61
C ILE A 137 8.78 13.54 16.03
N GLN A 138 9.35 12.44 16.52
CA GLN A 138 10.74 12.40 16.95
C GLN A 138 11.69 12.75 15.81
N GLU A 139 11.50 12.18 14.63
CA GLU A 139 12.33 12.47 13.44
C GLU A 139 12.29 13.95 13.06
N ARG A 140 11.11 14.58 13.06
CA ARG A 140 10.95 16.00 12.71
C ARG A 140 11.47 16.93 13.79
N GLU A 141 11.30 16.58 15.07
CA GLU A 141 11.89 17.32 16.18
C GLU A 141 13.41 17.27 16.09
N ASP A 142 13.99 16.08 15.91
CA ASP A 142 15.42 15.90 15.76
C ASP A 142 15.96 16.69 14.56
N GLU A 143 15.28 16.68 13.41
CA GLU A 143 15.67 17.48 12.25
C GLU A 143 15.62 19.00 12.54
N PHE A 144 14.58 19.46 13.24
CA PHE A 144 14.40 20.87 13.57
C PHE A 144 15.41 21.37 14.60
N PHE A 145 15.69 20.57 15.64
CA PHE A 145 16.64 20.93 16.70
C PHE A 145 18.11 20.69 16.32
N ARG A 146 18.39 19.90 15.27
CA ARG A 146 19.72 19.76 14.67
C ARG A 146 20.22 21.08 14.05
N ARG A 147 19.30 21.91 13.55
CA ARG A 147 19.63 23.23 12.98
C ARG A 147 19.86 24.25 14.12
N PRO A 148 20.90 25.09 14.06
CA PRO A 148 21.14 26.08 15.10
C PRO A 148 20.02 27.13 15.16
N PRO A 149 19.85 27.85 16.28
CA PRO A 149 18.71 28.75 16.51
C PRO A 149 18.49 29.83 15.45
N ASN A 150 19.56 30.32 14.81
CA ASN A 150 19.53 31.34 13.76
C ASN A 150 19.24 30.78 12.36
N CYS A 151 19.38 29.47 12.15
CA CYS A 151 19.14 28.80 10.85
C CYS A 151 17.82 28.02 10.80
N ARG A 152 17.01 28.09 11.87
CA ARG A 152 15.70 27.45 11.94
C ARG A 152 14.59 28.49 12.03
N ILE A 153 13.42 28.14 11.50
CA ILE A 153 12.26 29.03 11.50
C ILE A 153 11.69 29.19 12.91
N ASN A 154 11.30 30.41 13.29
CA ASN A 154 10.70 30.65 14.59
C ASN A 154 9.20 30.33 14.56
N LEU A 155 8.86 29.09 14.89
CA LEU A 155 7.48 28.57 14.89
C LEU A 155 6.56 29.30 15.89
N ILE A 156 7.10 29.87 16.97
CA ILE A 156 6.34 30.66 17.95
C ILE A 156 5.88 31.98 17.32
N LYS A 157 6.77 32.68 16.64
CA LYS A 157 6.43 33.92 15.92
C LYS A 157 5.43 33.66 14.77
N LEU A 158 5.43 32.46 14.20
CA LEU A 158 4.45 32.03 13.20
C LEU A 158 3.11 31.58 13.81
N GLY A 159 2.99 31.50 15.13
CA GLY A 159 1.75 31.10 15.80
C GLY A 159 1.39 29.61 15.64
N THR A 160 2.35 28.76 15.28
CA THR A 160 2.11 27.32 15.09
C THR A 160 2.15 26.59 16.43
N GLN A 161 0.99 26.16 16.94
CA GLN A 161 0.89 25.47 18.24
C GLN A 161 1.42 24.03 18.21
N PHE A 162 1.22 23.32 17.10
CA PHE A 162 1.58 21.90 16.94
C PHE A 162 2.34 21.69 15.62
N PRO A 163 3.64 22.02 15.58
CA PRO A 163 4.41 22.05 14.33
C PRO A 163 4.80 20.66 13.80
N PHE A 164 4.94 19.65 14.67
CA PHE A 164 5.45 18.33 14.28
C PHE A 164 4.36 17.25 14.23
N TRP A 165 3.19 17.49 14.84
CA TRP A 165 2.14 16.49 14.97
C TRP A 165 0.72 17.06 14.75
N PRO A 166 -0.20 16.29 14.13
CA PRO A 166 -1.59 16.70 13.96
C PRO A 166 -2.45 16.36 15.19
N PRO A 167 -3.03 17.36 15.88
CA PRO A 167 -3.71 17.16 17.16
C PRO A 167 -5.18 16.75 17.07
N TRP A 168 -5.49 15.63 16.41
CA TRP A 168 -6.87 15.19 16.14
C TRP A 168 -7.77 15.18 17.37
N LYS A 169 -7.32 14.60 18.50
CA LYS A 169 -8.12 14.57 19.75
C LYS A 169 -8.42 15.98 20.28
N LYS A 170 -7.47 16.91 20.21
CA LYS A 170 -7.68 18.30 20.67
C LYS A 170 -8.59 19.05 19.70
N LEU A 171 -8.40 18.85 18.40
CA LEU A 171 -9.22 19.44 17.35
C LEU A 171 -10.69 19.04 17.52
N ILE A 172 -10.97 17.75 17.66
CA ILE A 172 -12.33 17.22 17.80
C ILE A 172 -12.98 17.72 19.10
N LYS A 173 -12.23 17.76 20.21
CA LYS A 173 -12.73 18.33 21.48
C LYS A 173 -13.09 19.81 21.36
N ALA A 174 -12.34 20.58 20.57
CA ALA A 174 -12.64 21.99 20.35
C ALA A 174 -13.89 22.19 19.47
N TRP A 175 -14.16 21.29 18.53
CA TRP A 175 -15.29 21.38 17.60
C TRP A 175 -16.56 20.73 18.14
N SER A 176 -16.46 19.78 19.07
CA SER A 176 -17.59 19.10 19.68
C SER A 176 -17.83 19.59 21.10
N PRO A 177 -18.87 20.40 21.34
CA PRO A 177 -19.21 20.88 22.68
C PRO A 177 -19.69 19.75 23.61
N MET A 178 -19.97 18.56 23.07
CA MET A 178 -20.49 17.40 23.83
C MET A 178 -19.40 16.52 24.46
N GLY A 179 -18.13 16.93 24.42
CA GLY A 179 -17.07 16.24 25.16
C GLY A 179 -16.68 14.87 24.59
N VAL A 180 -16.68 14.74 23.27
CA VAL A 180 -16.26 13.51 22.58
C VAL A 180 -14.79 13.20 22.88
N GLN A 181 -14.51 12.00 23.42
CA GLN A 181 -13.17 11.60 23.85
C GLN A 181 -12.35 10.96 22.74
N ASP A 182 -13.00 10.13 21.91
CA ASP A 182 -12.36 9.35 20.85
C ASP A 182 -13.05 9.56 19.51
N TYR A 183 -12.33 9.18 18.46
CA TYR A 183 -12.77 9.35 17.08
C TYR A 183 -12.46 8.10 16.28
N PHE A 184 -13.23 7.88 15.23
CA PHE A 184 -12.99 6.83 14.26
C PHE A 184 -13.28 7.35 12.86
N ILE A 185 -12.66 6.73 11.86
CA ILE A 185 -12.95 7.02 10.47
C ILE A 185 -14.12 6.17 10.03
N LEU A 186 -15.18 6.80 9.54
CA LEU A 186 -16.31 6.10 8.94
C LEU A 186 -15.90 5.51 7.59
N ARG A 187 -15.87 4.18 7.49
CA ARG A 187 -15.44 3.44 6.28
C ARG A 187 -16.58 2.72 5.55
N ASP A 188 -17.74 2.57 6.19
CA ASP A 188 -18.87 1.85 5.61
C ASP A 188 -19.48 2.65 4.45
N MET A 189 -19.36 2.10 3.24
CA MET A 189 -19.85 2.72 2.02
C MET A 189 -21.38 2.89 2.02
N LYS A 190 -22.13 2.01 2.69
CA LYS A 190 -23.59 2.13 2.75
C LYS A 190 -23.97 3.38 3.55
N ILE A 191 -23.39 3.53 4.73
CA ILE A 191 -23.62 4.69 5.61
C ILE A 191 -23.13 5.97 4.94
N LEU A 192 -21.95 5.95 4.33
CA LEU A 192 -21.41 7.11 3.60
C LEU A 192 -22.32 7.52 2.43
N THR A 193 -22.87 6.55 1.70
CA THR A 193 -23.81 6.84 0.59
C THR A 193 -25.09 7.47 1.12
N SER A 194 -25.66 6.92 2.19
CA SER A 194 -26.84 7.49 2.84
C SER A 194 -26.59 8.91 3.36
N LEU A 195 -25.45 9.16 4.01
CA LEU A 195 -25.05 10.49 4.47
C LEU A 195 -24.88 11.46 3.29
N ALA A 196 -24.22 11.04 2.21
CA ALA A 196 -24.05 11.86 1.02
C ALA A 196 -25.39 12.24 0.38
N GLN A 197 -26.35 11.32 0.34
CA GLN A 197 -27.72 11.60 -0.13
C GLN A 197 -28.44 12.61 0.78
N LEU A 198 -28.33 12.44 2.10
CA LEU A 198 -28.93 13.37 3.08
C LEU A 198 -28.37 14.78 2.92
N ILE A 199 -27.04 14.92 2.87
CA ILE A 199 -26.37 16.22 2.69
C ILE A 199 -26.75 16.83 1.33
N GLY A 200 -26.73 16.04 0.25
CA GLY A 200 -27.11 16.50 -1.09
C GLY A 200 -28.56 17.00 -1.17
N ASN A 201 -29.48 16.39 -0.44
CA ASN A 201 -30.88 16.83 -0.37
C ASN A 201 -31.04 18.12 0.42
N THR A 202 -30.32 18.29 1.54
CA THR A 202 -30.35 19.55 2.32
C THR A 202 -29.81 20.74 1.52
N CYS A 203 -28.80 20.55 0.68
CA CYS A 203 -28.29 21.61 -0.21
C CYS A 203 -29.28 22.00 -1.32
N LYS A 204 -30.20 21.10 -1.72
CA LYS A 204 -31.24 21.40 -2.72
C LYS A 204 -32.47 22.09 -2.12
N GLN A 205 -32.76 21.87 -0.84
CA GLN A 205 -33.89 22.52 -0.15
C GLN A 205 -33.61 23.96 0.29
N ASN A 206 -32.34 24.34 0.42
CA ASN A 206 -31.90 25.69 0.80
C ASN A 206 -31.50 26.57 -0.41
N ARG A 207 -31.87 26.17 -1.63
CA ARG A 207 -31.76 26.95 -2.87
C ARG A 207 -33.14 27.22 -3.42
#